data_AF-A0A964A6P2-F1
#
_entry.id   AF-A0A964A6P2-F1
#
_cell.length_a   1.000
_cell.length_b   1.000
_cell.length_c   1.000
_cell.angle_alpha   90.00
_cell.angle_beta   90.00
_cell.angle_gamma   90.00
#
_symmetry.space_group_name_H-M   'P 1'
#
loop_
_entity.id
_entity.type
_entity.pdbx_description
1 polymer ?
#
loop_
_entity_poly.entity_id
_entity_poly.type
_entity_poly.pdbx_seq_one_letter_code
_entity_poly.pdbx_strand_id
1 'polypeptide(L)'
;MTKPDRHKQIETMSALALAGCVLYYWKGHTWMLYAAIASLVIGLFIKFIAVYITMGWLKITELLGRINGFVLLSVIFFFVLTPLAFLKRLGSKRSFLKQPSGASNYKEKDHTYSADDIAMPW
;
A
#
# COMPACT_ATOMS: atom_id res chain seq x y z
N MET A 1 -4.44 -4.29 22.95
CA MET A 1 -3.23 -4.92 22.39
C MET A 1 -2.85 -6.06 23.32
N THR A 2 -3.06 -7.31 22.89
CA THR A 2 -2.68 -8.50 23.66
C THR A 2 -1.15 -8.55 23.80
N LYS A 3 -0.65 -9.18 24.86
CA LYS A 3 0.80 -9.30 25.10
C LYS A 3 1.46 -9.95 23.86
N PRO A 4 2.52 -9.36 23.28
CA PRO A 4 3.17 -9.90 22.08
C PRO A 4 3.73 -11.29 22.36
N ASP A 5 3.62 -12.18 21.38
CA ASP A 5 4.21 -13.53 21.44
C ASP A 5 5.73 -13.45 21.66
N ARG A 6 6.31 -14.44 22.35
CA ARG A 6 7.74 -14.51 22.60
C ARG A 6 8.55 -14.50 21.30
N HIS A 7 8.08 -15.17 20.25
CA HIS A 7 8.76 -15.16 18.95
C HIS A 7 8.84 -13.75 18.37
N LYS A 8 7.71 -13.04 18.34
CA LYS A 8 7.64 -11.66 17.85
C LYS A 8 8.52 -10.69 18.65
N GLN A 9 8.65 -10.91 19.95
CA GLN A 9 9.55 -10.11 20.80
C GLN A 9 11.02 -10.32 20.40
N ILE A 10 11.44 -11.58 20.21
CA ILE A 10 12.82 -11.89 19.80
C ILE A 10 13.10 -11.27 18.43
N GLU A 11 12.20 -11.49 17.46
CA GLU A 11 12.32 -10.93 16.12
C GLU A 11 12.46 -9.40 16.15
N THR A 12 11.62 -8.72 16.93
CA THR A 12 11.66 -7.26 17.03
C THR A 12 12.95 -6.77 17.68
N MET A 13 13.39 -7.39 18.77
CA MET A 13 14.66 -7.03 19.41
C MET A 13 15.87 -7.31 18.51
N SER A 14 15.87 -8.44 17.81
CA SER A 14 16.91 -8.79 16.84
C SER A 14 16.92 -7.84 15.64
N ALA A 15 15.75 -7.43 15.15
CA ALA A 15 15.65 -6.45 14.06
C ALA A 15 16.19 -5.07 14.49
N LEU A 16 15.87 -4.62 15.72
CA LEU A 16 16.43 -3.38 16.28
C LEU A 16 17.96 -3.47 16.45
N ALA A 17 18.47 -4.62 16.90
CA ALA A 17 19.91 -4.85 16.99
C ALA A 17 20.58 -4.80 15.61
N LEU A 18 20.00 -5.47 14.62
CA LEU A 18 20.51 -5.50 13.25
C LEU A 18 20.51 -4.09 12.64
N ALA A 19 19.45 -3.31 12.84
CA ALA A 19 19.40 -1.92 12.43
C ALA A 19 20.54 -1.10 13.06
N GLY A 20 20.78 -1.26 14.38
CA GLY A 20 21.89 -0.60 15.07
C GLY A 20 23.27 -0.98 14.50
N CYS A 21 23.49 -2.26 14.18
CA CYS A 21 24.73 -2.72 13.56
C CYS A 21 24.95 -2.16 12.15
N VAL A 22 23.90 -2.16 11.31
CA VAL A 22 23.97 -1.58 9.96
C VAL A 22 24.26 -0.07 10.03
N LEU A 23 23.60 0.64 10.95
CA LEU A 23 23.83 2.07 11.17
C LEU A 23 25.24 2.36 11.69
N TYR A 24 25.78 1.50 12.56
CA TYR A 24 27.17 1.59 12.99
C TYR A 24 28.13 1.46 11.81
N TYR A 25 27.92 0.48 10.92
CA TYR A 25 28.79 0.30 9.75
C TYR A 25 28.73 1.52 8.81
N TRP A 26 27.57 2.17 8.71
CA TRP A 26 27.41 3.32 7.82
C TRP A 26 27.90 4.65 8.40
N LYS A 27 27.72 4.87 9.71
CA LYS A 27 28.02 6.15 10.38
C LYS A 27 29.24 6.13 11.30
N GLY A 28 29.75 4.95 11.66
CA GLY A 28 30.93 4.77 12.52
C GLY A 28 30.72 5.14 14.00
N HIS A 29 29.51 5.52 14.41
CA HIS A 29 29.24 5.97 15.77
C HIS A 29 29.14 4.79 16.75
N THR A 30 30.10 4.68 17.66
CA THR A 30 30.21 3.58 18.64
C THR A 30 29.00 3.42 19.55
N TRP A 31 28.23 4.49 19.83
CA TRP A 31 27.01 4.41 20.63
C TRP A 31 25.91 3.52 20.02
N MET A 32 25.86 3.40 18.69
CA MET A 32 24.90 2.51 18.01
C MET A 32 25.20 1.03 18.27
N LEU A 33 26.48 0.67 18.41
CA LEU A 33 26.88 -0.70 18.74
C LEU A 33 26.44 -1.06 20.17
N TYR A 34 26.64 -0.15 21.14
CA TYR A 34 26.16 -0.36 22.51
C TYR A 34 24.64 -0.49 22.57
N ALA A 35 23.89 0.31 21.80
CA ALA A 35 22.44 0.18 21.70
C ALA A 35 22.00 -1.18 21.11
N ALA A 36 22.70 -1.67 20.08
CA ALA A 36 22.43 -2.98 19.49
C ALA A 36 22.66 -4.12 20.50
N ILE A 37 23.80 -4.11 21.20
CA ILE A 37 24.11 -5.10 22.24
C ILE A 37 23.08 -5.04 23.37
N ALA A 38 22.74 -3.84 23.84
CA ALA A 38 21.74 -3.65 24.88
C ALA A 38 20.37 -4.23 24.47
N SER A 39 19.95 -4.02 23.22
CA SER A 39 18.68 -4.57 22.72
C SER A 39 18.67 -6.11 22.70
N LEU A 40 19.78 -6.76 22.35
CA LEU A 40 19.91 -8.21 22.40
C LEU A 40 19.87 -8.74 23.84
N VAL A 41 20.61 -8.11 24.76
CA VAL A 41 20.64 -8.49 26.17
C VAL A 41 19.25 -8.36 26.78
N ILE A 42 18.56 -7.24 26.54
CA ILE A 42 17.18 -7.03 27.01
C ILE A 42 16.24 -8.08 26.41
N GLY A 43 16.34 -8.37 25.11
CA GLY A 43 15.51 -9.36 24.43
C GLY A 43 15.70 -10.80 24.92
N LEU A 44 16.89 -11.15 25.39
CA LEU A 44 17.23 -12.47 25.91
C LEU A 44 16.85 -12.63 27.39
N PHE A 45 17.25 -11.67 28.23
CA PHE A 45 17.20 -11.82 29.69
C PHE A 45 16.03 -11.10 30.34
N ILE A 46 15.54 -9.99 29.78
CA ILE A 46 14.56 -9.11 30.44
C ILE A 46 13.25 -9.03 29.64
N LYS A 47 12.42 -10.08 29.78
CA LYS A 47 11.13 -10.20 29.07
C LYS A 47 10.17 -9.04 29.33
N PHE A 48 10.15 -8.48 30.54
CA PHE A 48 9.24 -7.38 30.89
C PHE A 48 9.51 -6.14 30.03
N ILE A 49 10.75 -5.68 29.97
CA ILE A 49 11.15 -4.50 29.18
C ILE A 49 10.99 -4.78 27.68
N ALA A 50 11.40 -5.97 27.22
CA ALA A 50 11.27 -6.37 25.82
C ALA A 50 9.83 -6.29 25.31
N VAL A 51 8.82 -6.62 26.15
CA VAL A 51 7.39 -6.47 25.81
C VAL A 51 7.04 -5.02 25.52
N TYR A 52 7.41 -4.08 26.39
CA TYR A 52 7.06 -2.67 26.20
C TYR A 52 7.74 -2.06 24.98
N ILE A 53 9.02 -2.37 24.76
CA ILE A 53 9.75 -1.91 23.57
C ILE A 53 9.09 -2.48 22.31
N THR A 54 8.78 -3.78 22.30
CA THR A 54 8.11 -4.43 21.15
C THR A 54 6.75 -3.80 20.88
N MET A 55 5.94 -3.52 21.92
CA MET A 55 4.64 -2.87 21.75
C MET A 55 4.77 -1.44 21.22
N GLY A 56 5.74 -0.68 21.73
CA GLY A 56 6.03 0.68 21.24
C GLY A 56 6.45 0.66 19.76
N TRP A 57 7.38 -0.23 19.42
CA TRP A 57 7.84 -0.41 18.05
C TRP A 57 6.71 -0.82 17.10
N LEU A 58 5.91 -1.82 17.49
CA LEU A 58 4.81 -2.31 16.66
C LEU A 58 3.78 -1.21 16.36
N LYS A 59 3.45 -0.36 17.33
CA LYS A 59 2.58 0.80 17.10
C LYS A 59 3.15 1.78 16.08
N ILE A 60 4.45 2.04 16.14
CA ILE A 60 5.14 2.90 15.16
C ILE A 60 5.06 2.25 13.77
N THR A 61 5.35 0.96 13.66
CA THR A 61 5.29 0.25 12.37
C THR A 61 3.88 0.15 11.80
N GLU A 62 2.85 0.02 12.65
CA GLU A 62 1.45 0.01 12.22
C GLU A 62 1.04 1.37 11.64
N LEU A 63 1.43 2.46 12.31
CA LEU A 63 1.20 3.81 11.82
C LEU A 63 1.93 4.05 10.48
N LEU A 64 3.19 3.62 10.40
CA LEU A 64 4.00 3.73 9.19
C LEU A 64 3.41 2.90 8.03
N GLY A 65 2.93 1.70 8.33
CA GLY A 65 2.27 0.81 7.37
C GLY A 65 0.97 1.42 6.82
N ARG A 66 0.20 2.12 7.66
CA ARG A 66 -1.00 2.84 7.22
C ARG A 66 -0.68 3.96 6.23
N ILE A 67 0.40 4.70 6.48
CA ILE A 67 0.85 5.77 5.58
C ILE A 67 1.38 5.17 4.26
N ASN A 68 2.07 4.03 4.33
CA ASN A 68 2.67 3.38 3.17
C ASN A 68 1.65 3.05 2.07
N GLY A 69 0.42 2.66 2.41
CA GLY A 69 -0.63 2.39 1.41
C GLY A 69 -0.96 3.61 0.56
N PHE A 70 -1.09 4.79 1.18
CA PHE A 70 -1.30 6.05 0.47
C PHE A 70 -0.09 6.45 -0.36
N VAL A 71 1.12 6.33 0.21
CA VAL A 71 2.37 6.69 -0.48
C VAL A 71 2.57 5.82 -1.71
N LEU A 72 2.45 4.50 -1.58
CA LEU A 72 2.63 3.55 -2.67
C LEU A 72 1.61 3.80 -3.79
N LEU A 73 0.32 3.98 -3.45
CA LEU A 73 -0.71 4.29 -4.43
C LEU A 73 -0.44 5.61 -5.15
N SER A 74 -0.02 6.65 -4.41
CA SER A 74 0.30 7.96 -4.97
C SER A 74 1.49 7.87 -5.93
N VAL A 75 2.54 7.13 -5.56
CA VAL A 75 3.71 6.90 -6.41
C VAL A 75 3.31 6.18 -7.69
N ILE A 76 2.54 5.09 -7.60
CA ILE A 76 2.06 4.36 -8.79
C ILE A 76 1.16 5.27 -9.66
N PHE A 77 0.27 6.04 -9.05
CA PHE A 77 -0.60 6.95 -9.78
C PHE A 77 0.19 8.02 -10.55
N PHE A 78 1.16 8.68 -9.92
CA PHE A 78 1.94 9.74 -10.55
C PHE A 78 2.95 9.22 -11.57
N PHE A 79 3.65 8.12 -11.28
CA PHE A 79 4.72 7.62 -12.15
C PHE A 79 4.25 6.64 -13.24
N VAL A 80 3.11 5.97 -13.05
CA VAL A 80 2.60 4.98 -14.02
C VAL A 80 1.31 5.46 -14.67
N LEU A 81 0.26 5.70 -13.87
CA LEU A 81 -1.07 5.98 -14.42
C LEU A 81 -1.15 7.35 -15.09
N THR A 82 -0.54 8.37 -14.49
CA THR A 82 -0.57 9.74 -15.00
C THR A 82 0.10 9.85 -16.38
N PRO A 83 1.37 9.42 -16.58
CA PRO A 83 1.97 9.48 -17.91
C PRO A 83 1.21 8.60 -18.91
N LEU A 84 0.71 7.43 -18.50
CA LEU A 84 -0.11 6.57 -19.35
C LEU A 84 -1.39 7.29 -19.81
N ALA A 85 -2.06 8.03 -18.92
CA ALA A 85 -3.24 8.82 -19.25
C ALA A 85 -2.91 9.97 -20.21
N PHE A 86 -1.76 10.64 -20.05
CA PHE A 86 -1.27 11.64 -21.00
C PHE A 86 -1.00 11.04 -22.38
N LEU A 87 -0.35 9.87 -22.44
CA LEU A 87 -0.14 9.14 -23.70
C LEU A 87 -1.45 8.76 -24.36
N LYS A 88 -2.41 8.22 -23.59
CA LYS A 88 -3.76 7.91 -24.08
C LYS A 88 -4.48 9.17 -24.58
N ARG A 89 -4.32 10.30 -23.89
CA ARG A 89 -4.92 11.58 -24.29
C ARG A 89 -4.33 12.12 -25.60
N LEU A 90 -3.03 11.94 -25.82
CA LEU A 90 -2.36 12.36 -27.05
C LEU A 90 -2.70 11.44 -28.24
N GLY A 91 -2.81 10.13 -28.01
CA GLY A 91 -3.17 9.14 -29.03
C GLY A 91 -4.68 9.07 -29.34
N SER A 92 -5.54 9.45 -28.39
CA SER A 92 -6.99 9.50 -28.60
C SER A 92 -7.37 10.79 -29.32
N LYS A 93 -7.25 10.80 -30.65
CA LYS A 93 -8.03 11.73 -31.49
C LYS A 93 -9.50 11.47 -31.21
N ARG A 94 -10.11 12.32 -30.37
CA ARG A 94 -11.55 12.48 -30.07
C ARG A 94 -12.48 11.61 -30.95
N SER A 95 -12.66 10.33 -30.60
CA SER A 95 -13.55 9.43 -31.36
C SER A 95 -14.39 8.51 -30.47
N PHE A 96 -14.72 8.93 -29.25
CA PHE A 96 -15.71 8.22 -28.43
C PHE A 96 -17.00 9.00 -28.21
N LEU A 97 -17.06 10.25 -28.67
CA LEU A 97 -18.25 11.08 -28.71
C LEU A 97 -18.21 11.90 -30.00
N LYS A 98 -18.28 11.24 -31.17
CA LYS A 98 -18.73 11.96 -32.36
C LYS A 98 -20.18 12.32 -32.06
N GLN A 99 -20.39 13.56 -31.61
CA GLN A 99 -21.72 14.13 -31.46
C GLN A 99 -22.39 13.95 -32.84
N PRO A 100 -23.49 13.19 -32.92
CA PRO A 100 -24.19 13.06 -34.18
C PRO A 100 -24.58 14.46 -34.63
N SER A 101 -24.50 14.71 -35.92
CA SER A 101 -24.85 15.99 -36.56
C SER A 101 -26.36 16.28 -36.54
N GLY A 102 -27.12 15.70 -35.60
CA GLY A 102 -28.56 15.78 -35.46
C GLY A 102 -29.02 15.88 -33.99
N ALA A 103 -30.34 15.95 -33.78
CA ALA A 103 -30.95 16.26 -32.48
C ALA A 103 -30.85 15.15 -31.41
N SER A 104 -30.50 13.92 -31.79
CA SER A 104 -30.52 12.77 -30.87
C SER A 104 -29.47 11.72 -31.20
N ASN A 105 -28.97 11.04 -30.16
CA ASN A 105 -28.10 9.85 -30.28
C ASN A 105 -28.93 8.55 -30.37
N TYR A 106 -30.25 8.63 -30.18
CA TYR A 106 -31.13 7.48 -30.29
C TYR A 106 -31.40 7.18 -31.75
N LYS A 107 -31.30 5.90 -32.12
CA LYS A 107 -31.83 5.42 -33.39
C LYS A 107 -33.30 5.08 -33.18
N GLU A 108 -34.21 5.74 -33.89
CA GLU A 108 -35.60 5.30 -33.96
C GLU A 108 -35.62 3.88 -34.55
N LYS A 109 -36.26 2.96 -33.82
CA LYS A 109 -36.51 1.60 -34.27
C LYS A 109 -38.01 1.43 -34.40
N ASP A 110 -38.50 1.47 -35.63
CA ASP A 110 -39.86 1.06 -35.96
C ASP A 110 -39.92 -0.47 -36.02
N HIS A 111 -39.92 -1.12 -34.86
CA HIS A 111 -40.08 -2.57 -34.74
C HIS A 111 -41.51 -2.90 -34.38
N THR A 112 -42.21 -3.63 -35.25
CA THR A 112 -43.55 -4.16 -34.94
C THR A 112 -43.39 -5.42 -34.11
N TYR A 113 -43.76 -5.33 -32.83
CA TYR A 113 -43.64 -6.44 -31.88
C TYR A 113 -44.50 -7.64 -32.30
N SER A 114 -43.88 -8.81 -32.40
CA SER A 114 -44.56 -10.09 -32.58
C SER A 114 -44.68 -10.84 -31.25
N ALA A 115 -45.58 -11.82 -31.17
CA ALA A 115 -45.72 -12.70 -30.01
C ALA A 115 -44.41 -13.42 -29.64
N ASP A 116 -43.57 -13.71 -30.64
CA ASP A 116 -42.25 -14.33 -30.43
C ASP A 116 -41.27 -13.40 -29.68
N ASP A 117 -41.41 -12.08 -29.80
CA ASP A 117 -40.55 -11.10 -29.08
C ASP A 117 -40.88 -11.05 -27.57
N ILE A 118 -42.07 -11.51 -27.19
CA ILE A 118 -42.53 -11.56 -25.78
C ILE A 118 -42.04 -12.84 -25.10
N ALA A 119 -41.76 -13.89 -25.87
CA ALA A 119 -41.33 -15.18 -25.34
C ALA A 119 -39.92 -15.14 -24.72
N MET A 120 -39.05 -14.20 -25.15
CA MET A 120 -37.72 -13.96 -24.58
C MET A 120 -37.46 -12.46 -24.41
N PRO A 121 -37.88 -11.87 -23.28
CA PRO A 121 -37.79 -10.42 -23.05
C PRO A 121 -36.40 -9.90 -22.64
N TRP A 122 -35.35 -10.74 -22.65
CA TRP A 122 -33.98 -10.39 -22.22
C TRP A 122 -32.97 -10.33 -23.37
#